data_AF-A0A355E6B8-F1
#
_entry.id   AF-A0A355E6B8-F1
#
_cell.length_a   1.000
_cell.length_b   1.000
_cell.length_c   1.000
_cell.angle_alpha   90.00
_cell.angle_beta   90.00
_cell.angle_gamma   90.00
#
_symmetry.space_group_name_H-M   'P 1'
#
loop_
_entity.id
_entity.type
_entity.pdbx_description
1 polymer ?
#
loop_
_entity_poly.entity_id
_entity_poly.type
_entity_poly.pdbx_seq_one_letter_code
_entity_poly.pdbx_strand_id
1 'polypeptide(L)'
;MRGRGRRRRALPRNRPPACDRPFGPGGSSPRRAPAGLRGGPDGQAPLRTAPRSLPGVPVAGFAPLLRHREAPPLPAAGHPAVSRAGGTGVSPVDAAVIRRKLGHIIASLDGLRPIADLSLVEYRAHFYERKAAERILQEAIEAALDINAHLIAEDGGEIPEDYYGGFVRIGQMGIVGVGLADSLAPSAGLRNRLVHEYEALDDAKVLRAIRTALEVYPRYVQAIEAHLTKAGL
;
A
#
# COMPACT_ATOMS: atom_id res chain seq x y z
N MET A 1 -59.01 56.30 12.94
CA MET A 1 -59.78 55.59 13.99
C MET A 1 -59.43 54.10 13.96
N ARG A 2 -59.04 53.52 15.12
CA ARG A 2 -59.06 52.09 15.54
C ARG A 2 -58.50 51.05 14.53
N GLY A 3 -57.43 50.27 14.76
CA GLY A 3 -57.00 49.53 15.95
C GLY A 3 -57.12 48.01 15.70
N ARG A 4 -56.17 47.22 16.26
CA ARG A 4 -56.01 45.73 16.30
C ARG A 4 -55.00 45.21 15.25
N GLY A 5 -53.84 44.61 15.55
CA GLY A 5 -53.34 43.94 16.75
C GLY A 5 -53.56 42.42 16.68
N ARG A 6 -52.53 41.63 16.32
CA ARG A 6 -52.31 40.19 16.66
C ARG A 6 -50.94 39.76 16.11
N ARG A 7 -49.91 39.69 16.95
CA ARG A 7 -49.44 38.56 17.80
C ARG A 7 -48.46 37.62 17.08
N ARG A 8 -47.22 37.67 17.60
CA ARG A 8 -46.05 36.86 17.29
C ARG A 8 -46.30 35.37 17.58
N ARG A 9 -45.72 34.47 16.77
CA ARG A 9 -45.52 33.05 17.11
C ARG A 9 -44.05 32.70 16.90
N ALA A 10 -43.36 32.46 18.01
CA ALA A 10 -41.97 32.01 18.06
C ALA A 10 -41.90 30.48 18.06
N LEU A 11 -40.83 29.97 17.46
CA LEU A 11 -40.48 28.55 17.30
C LEU A 11 -40.24 27.84 18.65
N PRO A 12 -40.54 26.54 18.79
CA PRO A 12 -40.22 25.79 19.99
C PRO A 12 -38.75 25.32 19.99
N ARG A 13 -38.05 25.58 21.11
CA ARG A 13 -36.74 25.00 21.45
C ARG A 13 -36.95 23.66 22.14
N ASN A 14 -36.39 22.60 21.58
CA ASN A 14 -36.33 21.26 22.19
C ASN A 14 -35.12 21.19 23.14
N ARG A 15 -35.34 20.87 24.42
CA ARG A 15 -34.32 20.46 25.39
C ARG A 15 -34.79 19.16 26.06
N PRO A 16 -33.92 18.16 26.26
CA PRO A 16 -34.28 16.90 26.91
C PRO A 16 -34.23 17.04 28.44
N PRO A 17 -35.05 16.28 29.21
CA PRO A 17 -34.91 16.21 30.65
C PRO A 17 -33.92 15.13 31.11
N ALA A 18 -33.47 15.34 32.35
CA ALA A 18 -32.36 14.73 33.05
C ALA A 18 -32.58 13.28 33.50
N CYS A 19 -31.45 12.68 33.90
CA CYS A 19 -31.31 11.40 34.56
C CYS A 19 -32.06 11.30 35.88
N ASP A 20 -32.72 10.17 36.10
CA ASP A 20 -33.10 9.66 37.41
C ASP A 20 -32.48 8.27 37.62
N ARG A 21 -31.62 8.15 38.63
CA ARG A 21 -31.42 6.90 39.40
C ARG A 21 -32.30 7.02 40.64
N PRO A 22 -32.74 5.91 41.26
CA PRO A 22 -32.02 5.49 42.47
C PRO A 22 -32.13 3.99 42.86
N PHE A 23 -31.37 3.64 43.92
CA PHE A 23 -31.40 2.42 44.77
C PHE A 23 -30.95 1.08 44.15
N GLY A 24 -30.08 0.28 44.76
CA GLY A 24 -29.50 0.22 46.10
C GLY A 24 -28.83 -1.16 46.30
N PRO A 25 -28.06 -1.39 47.38
CA PRO A 25 -26.88 -2.26 47.36
C PRO A 25 -27.04 -3.61 48.09
N GLY A 26 -26.22 -4.58 47.71
CA GLY A 26 -25.90 -5.80 48.45
C GLY A 26 -24.98 -6.67 47.60
N GLY A 27 -23.87 -7.23 48.03
CA GLY A 27 -23.26 -7.37 49.34
C GLY A 27 -22.30 -8.56 49.23
N SER A 28 -21.03 -8.35 49.59
CA SER A 28 -20.07 -9.34 50.11
C SER A 28 -19.62 -10.55 49.27
N SER A 29 -18.37 -10.41 48.79
CA SER A 29 -17.20 -11.23 49.18
C SER A 29 -16.80 -12.49 48.38
N PRO A 30 -15.48 -12.79 48.34
CA PRO A 30 -14.84 -13.56 47.28
C PRO A 30 -14.62 -15.03 47.67
N ARG A 31 -14.71 -15.94 46.71
CA ARG A 31 -14.27 -17.33 46.89
C ARG A 31 -13.03 -17.65 46.06
N ARG A 32 -11.91 -17.43 46.73
CA ARG A 32 -10.73 -18.30 46.87
C ARG A 32 -10.68 -19.55 45.96
N ALA A 33 -9.61 -19.63 45.18
CA ALA A 33 -9.11 -20.84 44.56
C ALA A 33 -8.67 -21.89 45.60
N PRO A 34 -8.73 -23.19 45.29
CA PRO A 34 -7.89 -24.18 45.94
C PRO A 34 -6.57 -24.37 45.17
N ALA A 35 -5.49 -24.42 45.94
CA ALA A 35 -4.17 -24.82 45.51
C ALA A 35 -4.05 -26.35 45.50
N GLY A 36 -3.29 -26.87 44.53
CA GLY A 36 -2.43 -28.05 44.72
C GLY A 36 -3.02 -29.41 44.38
N LEU A 37 -2.73 -29.89 43.17
CA LEU A 37 -2.29 -31.27 42.98
C LEU A 37 -1.04 -31.28 42.07
N ARG A 38 0.07 -31.71 42.67
CA ARG A 38 1.29 -32.14 41.98
C ARG A 38 0.98 -33.42 41.21
N GLY A 39 1.38 -33.46 39.95
CA GLY A 39 1.52 -34.68 39.15
C GLY A 39 2.40 -34.36 37.95
N GLY A 40 3.59 -34.96 37.90
CA GLY A 40 4.57 -34.77 36.83
C GLY A 40 4.20 -35.52 35.54
N PRO A 41 5.19 -35.78 34.66
CA PRO A 41 5.23 -35.20 33.33
C PRO A 41 4.85 -36.21 32.26
N ASP A 42 3.93 -35.85 31.36
CA ASP A 42 3.78 -36.55 30.09
C ASP A 42 3.49 -35.52 28.99
N GLY A 43 4.42 -35.42 28.05
CA GLY A 43 4.32 -34.58 26.88
C GLY A 43 3.26 -35.11 25.91
N GLN A 44 2.57 -34.18 25.26
CA GLN A 44 1.84 -34.34 24.00
C GLN A 44 1.55 -32.91 23.48
N ALA A 45 2.48 -32.32 22.73
CA ALA A 45 2.56 -32.32 21.26
C ALA A 45 1.82 -31.12 20.65
N PRO A 46 2.53 -30.19 19.95
CA PRO A 46 1.88 -29.11 19.22
C PRO A 46 1.13 -29.67 18.01
N LEU A 47 -0.09 -29.16 17.77
CA LEU A 47 -0.86 -29.38 16.55
C LEU A 47 -0.07 -28.89 15.33
N ARG A 48 0.77 -29.76 14.76
CA ARG A 48 1.31 -29.61 13.42
C ARG A 48 0.22 -30.02 12.44
N THR A 49 -0.46 -29.06 11.84
CA THR A 49 -1.19 -29.31 10.60
C THR A 49 -0.17 -29.74 9.54
N ALA A 50 -0.20 -31.01 9.15
CA ALA A 50 0.62 -31.52 8.07
C ALA A 50 0.29 -30.77 6.77
N PRO A 51 1.28 -30.41 5.93
CA PRO A 51 1.01 -29.85 4.62
C PRO A 51 0.22 -30.88 3.81
N ARG A 52 -0.92 -30.46 3.26
CA ARG A 52 -1.67 -31.28 2.30
C ARG A 52 -0.79 -31.49 1.07
N SER A 53 -0.26 -32.71 0.91
CA SER A 53 0.43 -33.13 -0.31
C SER A 53 -0.58 -33.17 -1.46
N LEU A 54 -0.23 -32.59 -2.60
CA LEU A 54 -1.02 -32.73 -3.82
C LEU A 54 -0.97 -34.20 -4.30
N PRO A 55 -2.11 -34.84 -4.60
CA PRO A 55 -2.12 -36.20 -5.14
C PRO A 55 -1.33 -36.26 -6.46
N GLY A 56 -0.35 -37.16 -6.54
CA GLY A 56 0.41 -37.43 -7.77
C GLY A 56 1.71 -36.64 -7.96
N VAL A 57 2.12 -35.80 -7.00
CA VAL A 57 3.42 -35.10 -7.06
C VAL A 57 4.42 -35.75 -6.09
N PRO A 58 5.44 -36.48 -6.58
CA PRO A 58 6.49 -36.97 -5.71
C PRO A 58 7.35 -35.79 -5.24
N VAL A 59 7.31 -35.47 -3.95
CA VAL A 59 8.24 -34.51 -3.35
C VAL A 59 9.56 -35.25 -3.14
N ALA A 60 10.50 -35.07 -4.06
CA ALA A 60 11.86 -35.56 -3.89
C ALA A 60 12.47 -34.89 -2.65
N GLY A 61 13.02 -35.70 -1.73
CA GLY A 61 13.68 -35.18 -0.53
C GLY A 61 14.79 -34.19 -0.92
N PHE A 62 14.67 -32.95 -0.46
CA PHE A 62 15.74 -31.98 -0.60
C PHE A 62 16.96 -32.50 0.16
N ALA A 63 18.02 -32.85 -0.57
CA ALA A 63 19.32 -33.10 0.04
C ALA A 63 19.73 -31.84 0.82
N PRO A 64 20.38 -31.97 2.01
CA PRO A 64 20.87 -30.82 2.73
C PRO A 64 21.81 -30.04 1.81
N LEU A 65 21.51 -28.77 1.57
CA LEU A 65 22.40 -27.87 0.86
C LEU A 65 23.77 -27.94 1.56
N LEU A 66 24.79 -28.42 0.85
CA LEU A 66 26.18 -28.28 1.26
C LEU A 66 26.38 -26.81 1.58
N ARG A 67 26.71 -26.50 2.84
CA ARG A 67 27.13 -25.15 3.22
C ARG A 67 28.36 -24.84 2.39
N HIS A 68 28.19 -24.08 1.32
CA HIS A 68 29.31 -23.49 0.60
C HIS A 68 30.14 -22.73 1.64
N ARG A 69 31.46 -23.00 1.65
CA ARG A 69 32.42 -22.20 2.44
C ARG A 69 32.14 -20.73 2.13
N GLU A 70 31.99 -19.92 3.18
CA GLU A 70 31.89 -18.47 3.05
C GLU A 70 32.99 -17.97 2.11
N ALA A 71 32.58 -17.25 1.07
CA ALA A 71 33.52 -16.56 0.20
C ALA A 71 34.28 -15.52 1.04
N PRO A 72 35.61 -15.38 0.88
CA PRO A 72 36.35 -14.34 1.57
C PRO A 72 35.77 -12.97 1.19
N PRO A 73 35.76 -12.00 2.12
CA PRO A 73 35.24 -10.67 1.85
C PRO A 73 36.01 -10.07 0.67
N LEU A 74 35.27 -9.64 -0.35
CA LEU A 74 35.84 -8.93 -1.50
C LEU A 74 36.56 -7.67 -0.98
N PRO A 75 37.77 -7.36 -1.47
CA PRO A 75 38.42 -6.10 -1.13
C PRO A 75 37.52 -4.94 -1.56
N ALA A 76 37.42 -3.92 -0.71
CA ALA A 76 36.61 -2.73 -0.97
C ALA A 76 36.94 -2.20 -2.37
N ALA A 77 36.02 -2.40 -3.31
CA ALA A 77 36.09 -1.80 -4.62
C ALA A 77 35.96 -0.30 -4.38
N GLY A 78 37.07 0.42 -4.46
CA GLY A 78 37.03 1.86 -4.64
C GLY A 78 36.17 2.11 -5.87
N HIS A 79 34.98 2.67 -5.68
CA HIS A 79 34.17 3.12 -6.78
C HIS A 79 35.02 4.13 -7.56
N PRO A 80 35.35 3.87 -8.85
CA PRO A 80 35.84 4.96 -9.66
C PRO A 80 34.71 5.99 -9.65
N ALA A 81 35.00 7.18 -9.14
CA ALA A 81 34.10 8.31 -9.26
C ALA A 81 33.96 8.61 -10.76
N VAL A 82 32.99 7.94 -11.40
CA VAL A 82 32.54 8.31 -12.72
C VAL A 82 31.80 9.61 -12.52
N SER A 83 32.54 10.71 -12.64
CA SER A 83 31.97 12.04 -12.83
C SER A 83 31.16 11.96 -14.12
N ARG A 84 29.85 11.71 -13.99
CA ARG A 84 28.92 11.99 -15.06
C ARG A 84 28.85 13.50 -15.15
N ALA A 85 29.62 14.03 -16.08
CA ALA A 85 29.49 15.40 -16.54
C ALA A 85 28.00 15.67 -16.79
N GLY A 86 27.48 16.73 -16.16
CA GLY A 86 26.09 17.11 -16.21
C GLY A 86 25.60 17.28 -17.64
N GLY A 87 24.84 16.29 -18.11
CA GLY A 87 23.90 16.45 -19.21
C GLY A 87 22.59 16.94 -18.62
N THR A 88 22.37 18.24 -18.67
CA THR A 88 21.16 18.91 -18.16
C THR A 88 19.96 18.56 -19.03
N GLY A 89 19.08 17.69 -18.55
CA GLY A 89 17.75 17.45 -19.10
C GLY A 89 17.51 16.03 -19.60
N VAL A 90 16.27 15.56 -19.44
CA VAL A 90 15.77 14.29 -19.96
C VAL A 90 16.13 14.17 -21.45
N SER A 91 16.75 13.08 -21.87
CA SER A 91 17.05 12.92 -23.31
C SER A 91 15.78 12.52 -24.08
N PRO A 92 15.70 12.73 -25.40
CA PRO A 92 14.57 12.24 -26.20
C PRO A 92 14.37 10.71 -26.13
N VAL A 93 15.46 9.96 -25.94
CA VAL A 93 15.43 8.50 -25.76
C VAL A 93 14.80 8.16 -24.41
N ASP A 94 15.15 8.91 -23.37
CA ASP A 94 14.63 8.75 -22.03
C ASP A 94 13.14 9.12 -21.96
N ALA A 95 12.74 10.21 -22.62
CA ALA A 95 11.33 10.59 -22.77
C ALA A 95 10.51 9.47 -23.46
N ALA A 96 11.05 8.79 -24.46
CA ALA A 96 10.39 7.65 -25.10
C ALA A 96 10.25 6.44 -24.15
N VAL A 97 11.24 6.18 -23.30
CA VAL A 97 11.16 5.15 -22.25
C VAL A 97 10.11 5.50 -21.21
N ILE A 98 10.08 6.74 -20.74
CA ILE A 98 9.09 7.24 -19.79
C ILE A 98 7.68 7.10 -20.37
N ARG A 99 7.44 7.56 -21.60
CA ARG A 99 6.13 7.43 -22.26
C ARG A 99 5.66 5.99 -22.42
N ARG A 100 6.58 5.07 -22.72
CA ARG A 100 6.25 3.63 -22.76
C ARG A 100 5.78 3.13 -21.39
N LYS A 101 6.44 3.55 -20.30
CA LYS A 101 6.04 3.21 -18.92
C LYS A 101 4.72 3.88 -18.54
N LEU A 102 4.47 5.12 -18.95
CA LEU A 102 3.17 5.80 -18.78
C LEU A 102 2.05 5.04 -19.49
N GLY A 103 2.28 4.57 -20.72
CA GLY A 103 1.35 3.71 -21.44
C GLY A 103 1.02 2.42 -20.70
N HIS A 104 2.03 1.82 -20.05
CA HIS A 104 1.81 0.64 -19.20
C HIS A 104 0.93 0.97 -17.99
N ILE A 105 1.18 2.08 -17.29
CA ILE A 105 0.34 2.53 -16.18
C ILE A 105 -1.11 2.70 -16.63
N ILE A 106 -1.34 3.37 -17.76
CA ILE A 106 -2.71 3.59 -18.30
C ILE A 106 -3.40 2.24 -18.56
N ALA A 107 -2.73 1.31 -19.23
CA ALA A 107 -3.28 -0.02 -19.51
C ALA A 107 -3.59 -0.79 -18.22
N SER A 108 -2.73 -0.68 -17.19
CA SER A 108 -2.98 -1.27 -15.88
C SER A 108 -4.22 -0.65 -15.21
N LEU A 109 -4.38 0.67 -15.26
CA LEU A 109 -5.57 1.34 -14.70
C LEU A 109 -6.84 0.90 -15.43
N ASP A 110 -6.81 0.77 -16.75
CA ASP A 110 -7.95 0.26 -17.52
C ASP A 110 -8.31 -1.18 -17.12
N GLY A 111 -7.31 -2.04 -16.89
CA GLY A 111 -7.52 -3.41 -16.38
C GLY A 111 -8.08 -3.48 -14.97
N LEU A 112 -7.83 -2.45 -14.14
CA LEU A 112 -8.34 -2.37 -12.77
C LEU A 112 -9.78 -1.85 -12.66
N ARG A 113 -10.26 -1.09 -13.66
CA ARG A 113 -11.60 -0.47 -13.63
C ARG A 113 -12.74 -1.46 -13.34
N PRO A 114 -12.85 -2.62 -14.04
CA PRO A 114 -13.94 -3.57 -13.78
C PRO A 114 -13.91 -4.14 -12.36
N ILE A 115 -12.74 -4.18 -11.74
CA ILE A 115 -12.53 -4.76 -10.41
C ILE A 115 -12.91 -3.75 -9.32
N ALA A 116 -12.74 -2.46 -9.58
CA ALA A 116 -13.05 -1.39 -8.63
C ALA A 116 -14.54 -1.32 -8.26
N ASP A 117 -15.42 -1.71 -9.19
CA ASP A 117 -16.87 -1.70 -9.03
C ASP A 117 -17.40 -2.89 -8.21
N LEU A 118 -16.59 -3.92 -7.99
CA LEU A 118 -16.98 -5.09 -7.19
C LEU A 118 -17.21 -4.71 -5.72
N SER A 119 -18.19 -5.34 -5.10
CA SER A 119 -18.30 -5.38 -3.65
C SER A 119 -17.17 -6.22 -3.04
N LEU A 120 -16.90 -6.05 -1.74
CA LEU A 120 -15.89 -6.86 -1.06
C LEU A 120 -16.23 -8.36 -1.06
N VAL A 121 -17.53 -8.70 -1.06
CA VAL A 121 -17.99 -10.10 -1.09
C VAL A 121 -17.69 -10.72 -2.46
N GLU A 122 -18.03 -10.02 -3.54
CA GLU A 122 -17.71 -10.46 -4.91
C GLU A 122 -16.20 -10.55 -5.11
N TYR A 123 -15.45 -9.52 -4.74
CA TYR A 123 -13.98 -9.51 -4.85
C TYR A 123 -13.33 -10.72 -4.15
N ARG A 124 -13.85 -11.13 -2.99
CA ARG A 124 -13.36 -12.29 -2.23
C ARG A 124 -13.72 -13.62 -2.89
N ALA A 125 -14.88 -13.71 -3.52
CA ALA A 125 -15.33 -14.91 -4.23
C ALA A 125 -14.58 -15.13 -5.55
N HIS A 126 -14.07 -14.05 -6.14
CA HIS A 126 -13.41 -14.02 -7.45
C HIS A 126 -11.88 -14.15 -7.31
N PHE A 127 -11.40 -15.39 -7.09
CA PHE A 127 -9.98 -15.65 -6.81
C PHE A 127 -9.04 -15.13 -7.91
N TYR A 128 -9.36 -15.40 -9.18
CA TYR A 128 -8.48 -15.02 -10.29
C TYR A 128 -8.46 -13.52 -10.51
N GLU A 129 -9.60 -12.86 -10.39
CA GLU A 129 -9.72 -11.40 -10.52
C GLU A 129 -8.97 -10.71 -9.39
N ARG A 130 -9.04 -11.22 -8.16
CA ARG A 130 -8.22 -10.72 -7.06
C ARG A 130 -6.72 -10.84 -7.36
N LYS A 131 -6.26 -12.02 -7.80
CA LYS A 131 -4.84 -12.23 -8.13
C LYS A 131 -4.38 -11.39 -9.33
N ALA A 132 -5.23 -11.22 -10.34
CA ALA A 132 -4.98 -10.31 -11.44
C ALA A 132 -4.86 -8.86 -10.93
N ALA A 133 -5.79 -8.42 -10.08
CA ALA A 133 -5.77 -7.06 -9.54
C ALA A 133 -4.52 -6.76 -8.71
N GLU A 134 -4.11 -7.70 -7.84
CA GLU A 134 -2.87 -7.59 -7.06
C GLU A 134 -1.67 -7.37 -7.99
N ARG A 135 -1.56 -8.18 -9.06
CA ARG A 135 -0.46 -8.09 -10.02
C ARG A 135 -0.50 -6.81 -10.84
N ILE A 136 -1.67 -6.45 -11.39
CA ILE A 136 -1.84 -5.25 -12.21
C ILE A 136 -1.54 -3.99 -11.39
N LEU A 137 -1.97 -3.95 -10.13
CA LEU A 137 -1.67 -2.85 -9.22
C LEU A 137 -0.18 -2.77 -8.91
N GLN A 138 0.47 -3.90 -8.66
CA GLN A 138 1.93 -3.96 -8.48
C GLN A 138 2.67 -3.39 -9.70
N GLU A 139 2.30 -3.81 -10.90
CA GLU A 139 2.92 -3.37 -12.16
C GLU A 139 2.77 -1.85 -12.38
N ALA A 140 1.59 -1.29 -12.12
CA ALA A 140 1.37 0.16 -12.20
C ALA A 140 2.26 0.94 -11.23
N ILE A 141 2.40 0.45 -9.99
CA ILE A 141 3.23 1.09 -8.97
C ILE A 141 4.71 1.00 -9.37
N GLU A 142 5.18 -0.17 -9.80
CA GLU A 142 6.57 -0.40 -10.19
C GLU A 142 6.96 0.45 -11.41
N ALA A 143 6.08 0.57 -12.41
CA ALA A 143 6.30 1.45 -13.54
C ALA A 143 6.43 2.93 -13.14
N ALA A 144 5.65 3.39 -12.14
CA ALA A 144 5.78 4.76 -11.64
C ALA A 144 7.09 4.96 -10.84
N LEU A 145 7.49 3.98 -10.03
CA LEU A 145 8.77 4.03 -9.31
C LEU A 145 9.96 4.09 -10.26
N ASP A 146 9.93 3.32 -11.33
CA ASP A 146 10.97 3.36 -12.36
C ASP A 146 11.04 4.74 -13.05
N ILE A 147 9.89 5.35 -13.35
CA ILE A 147 9.83 6.71 -13.92
C ILE A 147 10.43 7.71 -12.92
N ASN A 148 10.06 7.63 -11.64
CA ASN A 148 10.60 8.52 -10.61
C ASN A 148 12.12 8.40 -10.51
N ALA A 149 12.64 7.18 -10.43
CA ALA A 149 14.07 6.93 -10.35
C ALA A 149 14.82 7.51 -11.56
N HIS A 150 14.24 7.35 -12.75
CA HIS A 150 14.78 7.91 -13.98
C HIS A 150 14.86 9.44 -13.93
N LEU A 151 13.75 10.10 -13.59
CA LEU A 151 13.69 11.57 -13.49
C LEU A 151 14.60 12.14 -12.40
N ILE A 152 14.73 11.45 -11.26
CA ILE A 152 15.61 11.88 -10.17
C ILE A 152 17.08 11.77 -10.59
N ALA A 153 17.46 10.69 -11.26
CA ALA A 153 18.81 10.47 -11.74
C ALA A 153 19.25 11.53 -12.77
N GLU A 154 18.33 11.98 -13.62
CA GLU A 154 18.60 13.02 -14.63
C GLU A 154 18.82 14.41 -14.03
N ASP A 155 18.18 14.73 -12.91
CA ASP A 155 18.40 15.97 -12.17
C ASP A 155 19.68 15.95 -11.30
N GLY A 156 20.48 14.86 -11.39
CA GLY A 156 21.66 14.66 -10.55
C GLY A 156 21.34 14.43 -9.07
N GLY A 157 20.09 14.10 -8.76
CA GLY A 157 19.64 13.81 -7.40
C GLY A 157 20.11 12.44 -6.92
N GLU A 158 20.36 12.32 -5.61
CA GLU A 158 20.50 11.02 -4.98
C GLU A 158 19.16 10.28 -5.05
N ILE A 159 19.19 9.06 -5.59
CA ILE A 159 18.02 8.18 -5.61
C ILE A 159 17.76 7.76 -4.16
N PRO A 160 16.59 8.04 -3.58
CA PRO A 160 16.26 7.63 -2.22
C PRO A 160 16.40 6.12 -2.05
N GLU A 161 16.93 5.67 -0.91
CA GLU A 161 17.05 4.24 -0.60
C GLU A 161 15.67 3.55 -0.51
N ASP A 162 14.61 4.33 -0.26
CA ASP A 162 13.25 3.85 -0.19
C ASP A 162 12.36 4.34 -1.36
N TYR A 163 11.49 3.45 -1.83
CA TYR A 163 10.53 3.77 -2.89
C TYR A 163 9.51 4.85 -2.47
N TYR A 164 9.27 5.00 -1.17
CA TYR A 164 8.44 6.07 -0.63
C TYR A 164 9.08 7.44 -0.88
N GLY A 165 10.37 7.60 -0.55
CA GLY A 165 11.14 8.81 -0.78
C GLY A 165 11.21 9.18 -2.25
N GLY A 166 11.19 8.22 -3.16
CA GLY A 166 11.11 8.46 -4.61
C GLY A 166 9.91 9.35 -5.00
N PHE A 167 8.71 9.05 -4.49
CA PHE A 167 7.53 9.89 -4.74
C PHE A 167 7.65 11.26 -4.08
N VAL A 168 8.13 11.33 -2.84
CA VAL A 168 8.32 12.62 -2.16
C VAL A 168 9.33 13.50 -2.91
N ARG A 169 10.41 12.91 -3.41
CA ARG A 169 11.49 13.61 -4.10
C ARG A 169 11.01 14.26 -5.40
N ILE A 170 10.26 13.57 -6.25
CA ILE A 170 9.69 14.18 -7.46
C ILE A 170 8.71 15.32 -7.13
N GLY A 171 8.05 15.25 -5.97
CA GLY A 171 7.23 16.34 -5.44
C GLY A 171 8.04 17.57 -5.05
N GLN A 172 9.17 17.36 -4.38
CA GLN A 172 10.11 18.43 -4.00
C GLN A 172 10.77 19.08 -5.22
N MET A 173 11.01 18.31 -6.29
CA MET A 173 11.51 18.81 -7.58
C MET A 173 10.45 19.61 -8.35
N GLY A 174 9.20 19.63 -7.88
CA GLY A 174 8.09 20.33 -8.53
C GLY A 174 7.62 19.67 -9.84
N ILE A 175 8.01 18.41 -10.10
CA ILE A 175 7.53 17.62 -11.25
C ILE A 175 6.06 17.27 -11.03
N VAL A 176 5.73 16.85 -9.82
CA VAL A 176 4.35 16.64 -9.37
C VAL A 176 4.05 17.58 -8.20
N GLY A 177 2.79 17.95 -8.00
CA GLY A 177 2.41 18.73 -6.82
C GLY A 177 2.64 17.93 -5.54
N VAL A 178 3.14 18.57 -4.47
CA VAL A 178 3.46 17.92 -3.19
C VAL A 178 2.29 17.08 -2.65
N GLY A 179 1.07 17.61 -2.64
CA GLY A 179 -0.09 16.86 -2.17
C GLY A 179 -0.45 15.63 -3.02
N LEU A 180 -0.11 15.64 -4.32
CA LEU A 180 -0.23 14.45 -5.17
C LEU A 180 0.88 13.44 -4.85
N ALA A 181 2.10 13.92 -4.63
CA ALA A 181 3.24 13.11 -4.22
C ALA A 181 2.94 12.34 -2.90
N ASP A 182 2.41 13.06 -1.90
CA ASP A 182 2.02 12.49 -0.60
C ASP A 182 0.89 11.46 -0.74
N SER A 183 0.00 11.64 -1.71
CA SER A 183 -1.08 10.68 -1.99
C SER A 183 -0.58 9.42 -2.72
N LEU A 184 0.50 9.54 -3.50
CA LEU A 184 1.13 8.43 -4.22
C LEU A 184 2.08 7.63 -3.33
N ALA A 185 2.85 8.29 -2.47
CA ALA A 185 3.91 7.65 -1.69
C ALA A 185 3.49 6.38 -0.91
N PRO A 186 2.29 6.29 -0.30
CA PRO A 186 1.82 5.06 0.34
C PRO A 186 1.71 3.84 -0.60
N SER A 187 1.59 4.04 -1.91
CA SER A 187 1.52 2.94 -2.89
C SER A 187 2.82 2.15 -2.96
N ALA A 188 3.97 2.78 -2.71
CA ALA A 188 5.26 2.10 -2.61
C ALA A 188 5.26 1.03 -1.50
N GLY A 189 4.70 1.36 -0.34
CA GLY A 189 4.54 0.41 0.77
C GLY A 189 3.57 -0.72 0.45
N LEU A 190 2.51 -0.43 -0.32
CA LEU A 190 1.59 -1.47 -0.80
C LEU A 190 2.29 -2.46 -1.74
N ARG A 191 3.11 -1.99 -2.67
CA ARG A 191 3.90 -2.86 -3.56
C ARG A 191 4.78 -3.82 -2.76
N ASN A 192 5.44 -3.34 -1.71
CA ASN A 192 6.26 -4.21 -0.85
C ASN A 192 5.42 -5.28 -0.15
N ARG A 193 4.23 -4.92 0.34
CA ARG A 193 3.30 -5.87 0.95
C ARG A 193 2.78 -6.91 -0.05
N LEU A 194 2.44 -6.51 -1.27
CA LEU A 194 1.96 -7.42 -2.32
C LEU A 194 3.01 -8.47 -2.71
N VAL A 195 4.30 -8.11 -2.65
CA VAL A 195 5.39 -9.01 -3.04
C VAL A 195 5.87 -9.90 -1.90
N HIS A 196 5.95 -9.37 -0.67
CA HIS A 196 6.64 -10.04 0.43
C HIS A 196 5.74 -10.58 1.54
N GLU A 197 4.52 -10.08 1.71
CA GLU A 197 3.61 -10.42 2.83
C GLU A 197 2.33 -11.14 2.33
N TYR A 198 2.46 -12.08 1.40
CA TYR A 198 1.31 -12.69 0.71
C TYR A 198 0.34 -13.46 1.63
N GLU A 199 0.81 -14.00 2.76
CA GLU A 199 -0.04 -14.71 3.73
C GLU A 199 -0.93 -13.76 4.58
N ALA A 200 -0.66 -12.45 4.57
CA ALA A 200 -1.32 -11.46 5.41
C ALA A 200 -2.04 -10.34 4.63
N LEU A 201 -2.27 -10.54 3.33
CA LEU A 201 -2.97 -9.55 2.49
C LEU A 201 -4.45 -9.42 2.90
N ASP A 202 -4.83 -8.22 3.32
CA ASP A 202 -6.22 -7.85 3.58
C ASP A 202 -6.88 -7.41 2.28
N ASP A 203 -7.75 -8.25 1.73
CA ASP A 203 -8.53 -8.00 0.50
C ASP A 203 -9.23 -6.63 0.51
N ALA A 204 -9.73 -6.20 1.67
CA ALA A 204 -10.42 -4.92 1.77
C ALA A 204 -9.44 -3.75 1.61
N LYS A 205 -8.18 -3.89 2.05
CA LYS A 205 -7.14 -2.89 1.80
C LYS A 205 -6.75 -2.87 0.32
N VAL A 206 -6.61 -4.03 -0.32
CA VAL A 206 -6.28 -4.11 -1.75
C VAL A 206 -7.38 -3.48 -2.60
N LEU A 207 -8.65 -3.83 -2.36
CA LEU A 207 -9.78 -3.26 -3.11
C LEU A 207 -9.89 -1.73 -2.92
N ARG A 208 -9.64 -1.21 -1.72
CA ARG A 208 -9.54 0.23 -1.49
C ARG A 208 -8.38 0.86 -2.25
N ALA A 209 -7.21 0.22 -2.23
CA ALA A 209 -6.04 0.72 -2.92
C ALA A 209 -6.23 0.77 -4.44
N ILE A 210 -6.96 -0.20 -5.03
CA ILE A 210 -7.35 -0.17 -6.44
C ILE A 210 -8.15 1.10 -6.75
N ARG A 211 -9.18 1.40 -5.94
CA ARG A 211 -10.00 2.61 -6.11
C ARG A 211 -9.17 3.87 -5.97
N THR A 212 -8.32 3.95 -4.95
CA THR A 212 -7.40 5.08 -4.79
C THR A 212 -6.45 5.21 -5.98
N ALA A 213 -5.91 4.11 -6.51
CA ALA A 213 -5.00 4.14 -7.64
C ALA A 213 -5.68 4.73 -8.89
N LEU A 214 -6.93 4.36 -9.16
CA LEU A 214 -7.74 4.91 -10.24
C LEU A 214 -8.00 6.42 -10.10
N GLU A 215 -7.92 6.99 -8.90
CA GLU A 215 -8.07 8.42 -8.65
C GLU A 215 -6.74 9.18 -8.79
N VAL A 216 -5.64 8.63 -8.26
CA VAL A 216 -4.37 9.35 -8.13
C VAL A 216 -3.45 9.18 -9.34
N TYR A 217 -3.38 7.99 -9.94
CA TYR A 217 -2.45 7.73 -11.04
C TYR A 217 -2.79 8.47 -12.35
N PRO A 218 -4.05 8.74 -12.71
CA PRO A 218 -4.34 9.60 -13.86
C PRO A 218 -3.73 11.00 -13.71
N ARG A 219 -3.78 11.56 -12.49
CA ARG A 219 -3.18 12.87 -12.18
C ARG A 219 -1.65 12.81 -12.25
N TYR A 220 -1.07 11.70 -11.80
CA TYR A 220 0.36 11.44 -11.94
C TYR A 220 0.78 11.43 -13.42
N VAL A 221 0.10 10.64 -14.26
CA VAL A 221 0.39 10.56 -15.70
C VAL A 221 0.32 11.94 -16.36
N GLN A 222 -0.71 12.72 -16.06
CA GLN A 222 -0.85 14.09 -16.57
C GLN A 222 0.30 15.00 -16.14
N ALA A 223 0.74 14.90 -14.88
CA ALA A 223 1.84 15.71 -14.36
C ALA A 223 3.18 15.36 -15.03
N ILE A 224 3.46 14.08 -15.25
CA ILE A 224 4.68 13.65 -15.94
C ILE A 224 4.66 14.09 -17.41
N GLU A 225 3.56 13.90 -18.15
CA GLU A 225 3.47 14.37 -19.54
C GLU A 225 3.62 15.89 -19.66
N ALA A 226 3.03 16.65 -18.74
CA ALA A 226 3.20 18.10 -18.68
C ALA A 226 4.66 18.50 -18.42
N HIS A 227 5.37 17.75 -17.56
CA HIS A 227 6.79 17.96 -17.31
C HIS A 227 7.64 17.70 -18.55
N LEU A 228 7.41 16.57 -19.25
CA LEU A 228 8.12 16.24 -20.50
C LEU A 228 7.87 17.30 -21.58
N THR A 229 6.63 17.75 -21.74
CA THR A 229 6.26 18.80 -22.69
C THR A 229 6.96 20.12 -22.37
N LYS A 230 7.05 20.49 -21.08
CA LYS A 230 7.78 21.69 -20.63
C LYS A 230 9.28 21.60 -20.90
N ALA A 231 9.86 20.39 -20.85
CA ALA A 231 11.24 20.13 -21.20
C ALA A 231 11.51 20.12 -22.72
N GLY A 232 10.46 20.27 -23.55
CA GLY A 232 10.58 20.29 -25.01
C GLY A 232 10.70 18.91 -25.65
N LEU A 233 10.24 17.86 -24.95
CA LEU A 233 10.37 16.46 -25.34
C LEU A 233 9.05 15.81 -25.66
#